data_AF-A0A3D5MLC8-F1
#
_entry.id   AF-A0A3D5MLC8-F1
#
_cell.length_a   1.000
_cell.length_b   1.000
_cell.length_c   1.000
_cell.angle_alpha   90.00
_cell.angle_beta   90.00
_cell.angle_gamma   90.00
#
_symmetry.space_group_name_H-M   'P 1'
#
loop_
_entity.id
_entity.type
_entity.pdbx_description
1 polymer ?
#
loop_
_entity_poly.entity_id
_entity_poly.type
_entity_poly.pdbx_seq_one_letter_code
_entity_poly.pdbx_strand_id
1 'polypeptide(L)'
;MPCTAKKFEAARPEMNSSGYRDVDVVLTSRELGRMFRQAGIDFEKLEEEEFDDPLGVSTGAGAIFGATGGVMEAALRTAYELVTKKELKELDFVAVRGMAGIKEATVDLDGVKLNVAVAHGLANARTLMEKVARGEGDYHFIEIMACPGGCIGGGGQPIPTNLEVRQKRIEGIYTADERMTIRKSHENPSILALYKEFLGEPLGHKSHELLHTTYTPRGRYLPRREKAAD
;
A
#
# COMPACT_ATOMS: atom_id res chain seq x y z
N MET A 1 -11.63 -2.95 1.29
CA MET A 1 -10.27 -3.25 1.81
C MET A 1 -10.04 -4.74 2.00
N PRO A 2 -8.87 -5.32 1.69
CA PRO A 2 -8.60 -6.73 1.96
C PRO A 2 -8.20 -7.03 3.42
N CYS A 3 -8.16 -6.02 4.29
CA CYS A 3 -7.53 -6.09 5.60
C CYS A 3 -8.48 -5.65 6.74
N THR A 4 -8.50 -6.41 7.83
CA THR A 4 -9.23 -6.05 9.05
C THR A 4 -8.54 -4.95 9.85
N ALA A 5 -7.21 -4.83 9.76
CA ALA A 5 -6.45 -3.78 10.46
C ALA A 5 -6.84 -2.36 10.00
N LYS A 6 -7.32 -2.21 8.76
CA LYS A 6 -7.81 -0.92 8.25
C LYS A 6 -9.05 -0.41 9.00
N LYS A 7 -9.86 -1.29 9.61
CA LYS A 7 -10.95 -0.86 10.52
C LYS A 7 -10.39 -0.17 11.78
N PHE A 8 -9.27 -0.67 12.31
CA PHE A 8 -8.61 -0.03 13.45
C PHE A 8 -7.94 1.28 13.05
N GLU A 9 -7.25 1.30 11.91
CA GLU A 9 -6.60 2.52 11.40
C GLU A 9 -7.60 3.66 11.23
N ALA A 10 -8.72 3.42 10.55
CA ALA A 10 -9.79 4.41 10.35
C ALA A 10 -10.41 4.92 11.66
N ALA A 11 -10.29 4.15 12.75
CA ALA A 11 -10.82 4.50 14.06
C ALA A 11 -9.79 5.21 14.97
N ARG A 12 -8.57 5.46 14.49
CA ARG A 12 -7.55 6.22 15.24
C ARG A 12 -8.05 7.66 15.46
N PRO A 13 -7.94 8.23 16.67
CA PRO A 13 -8.43 9.58 16.97
C PRO A 13 -7.88 10.68 16.05
N GLU A 14 -6.66 10.50 15.58
CA GLU A 14 -5.93 11.42 14.70
C GLU A 14 -6.27 11.30 13.20
N MET A 15 -7.16 10.40 12.79
CA MET A 15 -7.63 10.27 11.40
C MET A 15 -8.87 11.15 11.19
N ASN A 16 -8.67 12.46 11.28
CA ASN A 16 -9.74 13.45 11.20
C ASN A 16 -9.31 14.81 10.61
N SER A 17 -8.42 14.81 9.61
CA SER A 17 -7.83 16.02 9.03
C SER A 17 -8.85 17.05 8.52
N SER A 18 -10.06 16.61 8.17
CA SER A 18 -11.16 17.49 7.72
C SER A 18 -12.02 18.09 8.85
N GLY A 19 -11.73 17.75 10.11
CA GLY A 19 -12.62 18.00 11.26
C GLY A 19 -13.67 16.91 11.47
N TYR A 20 -13.82 15.99 10.51
CA TYR A 20 -14.61 14.76 10.61
C TYR A 20 -13.69 13.56 10.43
N ARG A 21 -14.17 12.35 10.76
CA ARG A 21 -13.39 11.12 10.54
C ARG A 21 -13.07 10.99 9.05
N ASP A 22 -11.80 10.75 8.72
CA ASP A 22 -11.35 10.68 7.33
C ASP A 22 -11.93 9.46 6.58
N VAL A 23 -12.20 8.36 7.31
CA VAL A 23 -12.85 7.16 6.79
C VAL A 23 -13.93 6.69 7.76
N ASP A 24 -15.20 6.88 7.41
CA ASP A 24 -16.32 6.51 8.27
C ASP A 24 -16.44 4.99 8.48
N VAL A 25 -16.33 4.24 7.39
CA VAL A 25 -16.58 2.79 7.36
C VAL A 25 -15.54 2.09 6.51
N VAL A 26 -15.00 0.99 7.05
CA VAL A 26 -14.14 0.07 6.29
C VAL A 26 -14.83 -1.27 6.15
N LEU A 27 -15.14 -1.64 4.90
CA LEU A 27 -15.63 -2.96 4.53
C LEU A 27 -14.49 -3.85 4.03
N THR A 28 -14.49 -5.09 4.51
CA THR A 28 -13.63 -6.16 3.98
C THR A 28 -14.17 -6.69 2.66
N SER A 29 -13.32 -7.30 1.82
CA SER A 29 -13.76 -7.95 0.57
C SER A 29 -14.87 -8.98 0.80
N ARG A 30 -14.82 -9.72 1.92
CA ARG A 30 -15.89 -10.66 2.31
C ARG A 30 -17.18 -9.98 2.77
N GLU A 31 -17.11 -8.83 3.43
CA GLU A 31 -18.30 -8.07 3.81
C GLU A 31 -18.99 -7.51 2.57
N LEU A 32 -18.24 -6.89 1.67
CA LEU A 32 -18.77 -6.38 0.40
C LEU A 32 -19.38 -7.51 -0.45
N GLY A 33 -18.68 -8.64 -0.60
CA GLY A 33 -19.21 -9.78 -1.34
C GLY A 33 -20.49 -10.39 -0.73
N ARG A 34 -20.69 -10.26 0.60
CA ARG A 34 -21.96 -10.66 1.24
C ARG A 34 -23.07 -9.65 0.95
N MET A 35 -22.77 -8.35 0.93
CA MET A 35 -23.74 -7.31 0.59
C MET A 35 -24.29 -7.50 -0.82
N PHE A 36 -23.43 -7.78 -1.82
CA PHE A 36 -23.90 -8.08 -3.18
C PHE A 36 -24.89 -9.25 -3.22
N ARG A 37 -24.57 -10.36 -2.54
CA ARG A 37 -25.46 -11.53 -2.47
C ARG A 37 -26.78 -11.23 -1.77
N GLN A 38 -26.74 -10.44 -0.69
CA GLN A 38 -27.95 -10.05 0.05
C GLN A 38 -28.85 -9.11 -0.75
N ALA A 39 -28.25 -8.27 -1.60
CA ALA A 39 -28.97 -7.38 -2.51
C ALA A 39 -29.47 -8.08 -3.78
N GLY A 40 -29.16 -9.37 -3.97
CA GLY A 40 -29.52 -10.09 -5.20
C GLY A 40 -28.73 -9.66 -6.44
N ILE A 41 -27.56 -9.04 -6.25
CA ILE A 41 -26.69 -8.58 -7.34
C ILE A 41 -25.85 -9.74 -7.86
N ASP A 42 -25.98 -10.03 -9.14
CA ASP A 42 -25.13 -10.97 -9.88
C ASP A 42 -23.95 -10.21 -10.49
N PHE A 43 -22.82 -10.23 -9.78
CA PHE A 43 -21.64 -9.43 -10.12
C PHE A 43 -21.08 -9.75 -11.51
N GLU A 44 -21.22 -11.00 -11.98
CA GLU A 44 -20.70 -11.42 -13.30
C GLU A 44 -21.51 -10.86 -14.48
N LYS A 45 -22.69 -10.30 -14.21
CA LYS A 45 -23.59 -9.74 -15.23
C LYS A 45 -23.67 -8.21 -15.21
N LEU A 46 -22.89 -7.56 -14.36
CA LEU A 46 -22.85 -6.10 -14.33
C LEU A 46 -22.20 -5.57 -15.61
N GLU A 47 -22.71 -4.46 -16.11
CA GLU A 47 -22.07 -3.71 -17.19
C GLU A 47 -20.80 -3.04 -16.65
N GLU A 48 -19.80 -2.88 -17.52
CA GLU A 48 -18.59 -2.15 -17.16
C GLU A 48 -18.91 -0.65 -17.08
N GLU A 49 -18.48 -0.03 -15.98
CA GLU A 49 -18.59 1.40 -15.76
C GLU A 49 -17.24 1.96 -15.32
N GLU A 50 -16.99 3.22 -15.69
CA GLU A 50 -15.79 3.93 -15.26
C GLU A 50 -15.93 4.43 -13.82
N PHE A 51 -14.80 4.61 -13.14
CA PHE A 51 -14.78 5.22 -11.81
C PHE A 51 -15.03 6.74 -11.89
N ASP A 52 -15.54 7.31 -10.80
CA ASP A 52 -15.85 8.74 -10.73
C ASP A 52 -14.61 9.65 -10.72
N ASP A 53 -14.66 10.75 -11.48
CA ASP A 53 -13.69 11.85 -11.41
C ASP A 53 -13.94 12.72 -10.15
N PRO A 54 -12.90 13.23 -9.44
CA PRO A 54 -11.47 13.18 -9.80
C PRO A 54 -10.69 12.03 -9.18
N LEU A 55 -11.25 11.28 -8.24
CA LEU A 55 -10.51 10.31 -7.42
C LEU A 55 -10.51 8.88 -7.98
N GLY A 56 -11.14 8.65 -9.12
CA GLY A 56 -11.25 7.34 -9.78
C GLY A 56 -10.03 6.92 -10.59
N VAL A 57 -9.22 7.87 -11.06
CA VAL A 57 -8.03 7.56 -11.88
C VAL A 57 -6.90 7.01 -11.02
N SER A 58 -6.41 5.82 -11.36
CA SER A 58 -5.26 5.18 -10.71
C SER A 58 -4.05 5.09 -11.65
N THR A 59 -2.94 4.56 -11.15
CA THR A 59 -1.74 4.25 -11.95
C THR A 59 -1.29 2.82 -11.66
N GLY A 60 -0.47 2.27 -12.55
CA GLY A 60 0.13 0.96 -12.35
C GLY A 60 0.95 0.85 -11.06
N ALA A 61 1.69 1.92 -10.70
CA ALA A 61 2.35 2.04 -9.40
C ALA A 61 1.36 1.95 -8.22
N GLY A 62 0.15 2.51 -8.34
CA GLY A 62 -0.90 2.35 -7.34
C GLY A 62 -1.48 0.94 -7.28
N ALA A 63 -1.63 0.28 -8.44
CA ALA A 63 -2.19 -1.08 -8.53
C ALA A 63 -1.33 -2.13 -7.81
N ILE A 64 0.01 -2.02 -7.92
CA ILE A 64 0.93 -3.04 -7.36
C ILE A 64 1.07 -3.00 -5.83
N PHE A 65 0.56 -1.96 -5.13
CA PHE A 65 0.61 -1.87 -3.65
C PHE A 65 0.05 -3.11 -2.94
N GLY A 66 -0.86 -3.83 -3.60
CA GLY A 66 -1.45 -5.06 -3.07
C GLY A 66 -0.43 -6.17 -2.82
N ALA A 67 0.65 -6.24 -3.60
CA ALA A 67 1.73 -7.21 -3.47
C ALA A 67 2.81 -6.73 -2.51
N THR A 68 3.46 -7.69 -1.85
CA THR A 68 4.71 -7.43 -1.15
C THR A 68 5.80 -6.94 -2.12
N GLY A 69 6.39 -5.78 -1.82
CA GLY A 69 7.37 -5.09 -2.66
C GLY A 69 6.75 -4.09 -3.62
N GLY A 70 5.42 -4.03 -3.74
CA GLY A 70 4.76 -3.09 -4.64
C GLY A 70 4.83 -1.64 -4.17
N VAL A 71 4.80 -1.39 -2.86
CA VAL A 71 4.97 -0.02 -2.31
C VAL A 71 6.39 0.45 -2.51
N MET A 72 7.36 -0.42 -2.22
CA MET A 72 8.79 -0.23 -2.47
C MET A 72 9.03 0.12 -3.95
N GLU A 73 8.51 -0.70 -4.86
CA GLU A 73 8.67 -0.50 -6.30
C GLU A 73 8.06 0.82 -6.78
N ALA A 74 6.82 1.14 -6.38
CA ALA A 74 6.16 2.39 -6.74
C ALA A 74 6.90 3.64 -6.23
N ALA A 75 7.44 3.57 -5.00
CA ALA A 75 8.26 4.64 -4.44
C ALA A 75 9.57 4.80 -5.20
N LEU A 76 10.26 3.70 -5.54
CA LEU A 76 11.49 3.74 -6.34
C LEU A 76 11.27 4.33 -7.74
N ARG A 77 10.16 3.98 -8.42
CA ARG A 77 9.78 4.57 -9.72
C ARG A 77 9.73 6.09 -9.66
N THR A 78 9.12 6.64 -8.61
CA THR A 78 9.01 8.10 -8.43
C THR A 78 10.30 8.72 -7.94
N ALA A 79 10.97 8.09 -6.97
CA ALA A 79 12.22 8.60 -6.40
C ALA A 79 13.32 8.73 -7.46
N TYR A 80 13.42 7.77 -8.40
CA TYR A 80 14.38 7.84 -9.50
C TYR A 80 14.26 9.16 -10.26
N GLU A 81 13.08 9.48 -10.79
CA GLU A 81 12.92 10.68 -11.64
C GLU A 81 13.04 11.97 -10.83
N LEU A 82 12.59 11.97 -9.57
CA LEU A 82 12.73 13.12 -8.69
C LEU A 82 14.20 13.43 -8.34
N VAL A 83 15.01 12.40 -8.10
CA VAL A 83 16.42 12.56 -7.70
C VAL A 83 17.31 12.80 -8.92
N THR A 84 17.15 12.01 -9.97
CA THR A 84 18.04 12.01 -11.14
C THR A 84 17.65 13.07 -12.17
N LYS A 85 16.41 13.57 -12.12
CA LYS A 85 15.80 14.43 -13.15
C LYS A 85 15.81 13.80 -14.55
N LYS A 86 15.93 12.47 -14.62
CA LYS A 86 15.91 11.67 -15.84
C LYS A 86 14.66 10.79 -15.86
N GLU A 87 14.16 10.52 -17.05
CA GLU A 87 13.07 9.57 -17.27
C GLU A 87 13.54 8.14 -16.96
N LEU A 88 12.77 7.43 -16.13
CA LEU A 88 12.99 6.03 -15.83
C LEU A 88 12.43 5.16 -16.96
N LYS A 89 13.32 4.53 -17.73
CA LYS A 89 12.93 3.69 -18.88
C LYS A 89 12.44 2.31 -18.48
N GLU A 90 13.08 1.69 -17.49
CA GLU A 90 12.74 0.36 -16.99
C GLU A 90 11.99 0.51 -15.66
N LEU A 91 10.69 0.23 -15.69
CA LEU A 91 9.79 0.46 -14.56
C LEU A 91 9.80 -0.70 -13.55
N ASP A 92 10.25 -1.88 -13.98
CA ASP A 92 10.08 -3.12 -13.24
C ASP A 92 11.28 -3.40 -12.32
N PHE A 93 11.11 -3.14 -11.03
CA PHE A 93 12.11 -3.48 -10.01
C PHE A 93 11.94 -4.94 -9.56
N VAL A 94 12.23 -5.88 -10.46
CA VAL A 94 11.98 -7.33 -10.24
C VAL A 94 12.65 -7.87 -8.96
N ALA A 95 13.78 -7.29 -8.54
CA ALA A 95 14.51 -7.68 -7.34
C ALA A 95 13.70 -7.54 -6.03
N VAL A 96 12.68 -6.68 -6.00
CA VAL A 96 11.80 -6.52 -4.83
C VAL A 96 10.49 -7.32 -4.93
N ARG A 97 10.24 -7.99 -6.06
CA ARG A 97 9.06 -8.82 -6.32
C ARG A 97 9.24 -10.24 -5.75
N GLY A 98 8.15 -11.01 -5.76
CA GLY A 98 8.15 -12.42 -5.35
C GLY A 98 7.82 -12.67 -3.87
N MET A 99 7.83 -13.95 -3.49
CA MET A 99 7.25 -14.50 -2.25
C MET A 99 8.27 -14.93 -1.18
N ALA A 100 9.56 -14.61 -1.38
CA ALA A 100 10.57 -14.81 -0.34
C ALA A 100 10.27 -13.90 0.87
N GLY A 101 10.31 -14.47 2.08
CA GLY A 101 9.87 -13.80 3.30
C GLY A 101 10.59 -12.50 3.63
N ILE A 102 11.89 -12.43 3.30
CA ILE A 102 12.72 -11.23 3.29
C ILE A 102 13.39 -11.19 1.91
N LYS A 103 13.33 -10.05 1.25
CA LYS A 103 13.99 -9.75 -0.03
C LYS A 103 14.93 -8.57 0.21
N GLU A 104 16.17 -8.71 -0.21
CA GLU A 104 17.21 -7.69 -0.08
C GLU A 104 17.75 -7.40 -1.49
N ALA A 105 17.90 -6.13 -1.84
CA ALA A 105 18.41 -5.73 -3.14
C ALA A 105 19.18 -4.42 -3.04
N THR A 106 20.16 -4.23 -3.94
CA THR A 106 20.76 -2.92 -4.19
C THR A 106 20.22 -2.40 -5.51
N VAL A 107 19.52 -1.27 -5.45
CA VAL A 107 18.95 -0.59 -6.60
C VAL A 107 19.85 0.59 -6.96
N ASP A 108 20.23 0.68 -8.24
CA ASP A 108 21.04 1.79 -8.73
C ASP A 108 20.13 2.90 -9.30
N LEU A 109 20.12 4.06 -8.64
CA LEU A 109 19.47 5.26 -9.13
C LEU A 109 20.51 6.21 -9.73
N ASP A 110 20.98 5.90 -10.94
CA ASP A 110 21.92 6.74 -11.72
C ASP A 110 23.24 7.03 -10.98
N GLY A 111 23.84 5.98 -10.42
CA GLY A 111 25.10 6.01 -9.65
C GLY A 111 24.87 6.01 -8.13
N VAL A 112 23.65 6.31 -7.66
CA VAL A 112 23.30 6.22 -6.23
C VAL A 112 22.81 4.81 -5.92
N LYS A 113 23.63 4.04 -5.20
CA LYS A 113 23.27 2.69 -4.76
C LYS A 113 22.38 2.74 -3.52
N LEU A 114 21.12 2.37 -3.67
CA LEU A 114 20.17 2.21 -2.58
C LEU A 114 20.01 0.73 -2.23
N ASN A 115 20.53 0.36 -1.08
CA ASN A 115 20.19 -0.92 -0.45
C ASN A 115 18.77 -0.85 0.13
N VAL A 116 17.91 -1.75 -0.32
CA VAL A 116 16.51 -1.83 0.07
C VAL A 116 16.18 -3.23 0.63
N ALA A 117 15.21 -3.29 1.52
CA ALA A 117 14.67 -4.54 2.01
C ALA A 117 13.14 -4.57 2.01
N VAL A 118 12.57 -5.73 1.70
CA VAL A 118 11.13 -5.97 1.77
C VAL A 118 10.90 -7.20 2.63
N ALA A 119 10.14 -7.06 3.70
CA ALA A 119 9.74 -8.16 4.56
C ALA A 119 8.22 -8.32 4.56
N HIS A 120 7.74 -9.55 4.44
CA HIS A 120 6.32 -9.86 4.61
C HIS A 120 6.10 -10.97 5.62
N GLY A 121 5.11 -10.78 6.50
CA GLY A 121 4.93 -11.58 7.70
C GLY A 121 5.68 -10.97 8.89
N LEU A 122 5.00 -10.84 10.03
CA LEU A 122 5.58 -10.18 11.22
C LEU A 122 6.78 -10.93 11.82
N ALA A 123 6.89 -12.25 11.60
CA ALA A 123 8.07 -13.01 12.00
C ALA A 123 9.32 -12.54 11.22
N ASN A 124 9.20 -12.41 9.89
CA ASN A 124 10.27 -11.91 9.04
C ASN A 124 10.58 -10.44 9.34
N ALA A 125 9.55 -9.63 9.61
CA ALA A 125 9.74 -8.25 10.04
C ALA A 125 10.57 -8.17 11.32
N ARG A 126 10.29 -9.00 12.33
CA ARG A 126 11.11 -9.09 13.54
C ARG A 126 12.56 -9.44 13.20
N THR A 127 12.79 -10.49 12.42
CA THR A 127 14.15 -10.89 12.03
C THR A 127 14.91 -9.76 11.33
N LEU A 128 14.26 -9.05 10.40
CA LEU A 128 14.87 -7.92 9.70
C LEU A 128 15.18 -6.76 10.66
N MET A 129 14.25 -6.40 11.53
CA MET A 129 14.46 -5.32 12.52
C MET A 129 15.53 -5.67 13.55
N GLU A 130 15.68 -6.95 13.91
CA GLU A 130 16.76 -7.41 14.79
C GLU A 130 18.13 -7.31 14.09
N LYS A 131 18.23 -7.60 12.77
CA LYS A 131 19.46 -7.33 11.99
C LYS A 131 19.80 -5.83 12.04
N VAL A 132 18.83 -4.97 11.71
CA VAL A 132 19.00 -3.51 11.74
C VAL A 132 19.45 -3.01 13.12
N ALA A 133 18.83 -3.50 14.20
CA ALA A 133 19.18 -3.12 15.57
C ALA A 133 20.62 -3.54 15.97
N ARG A 134 21.17 -4.60 15.38
CA ARG A 134 22.56 -5.03 15.56
C ARG A 134 23.55 -4.27 14.67
N GLY A 135 23.09 -3.33 13.84
CA GLY A 135 23.91 -2.67 12.82
C GLY A 135 24.23 -3.57 11.63
N GLU A 136 23.47 -4.65 11.44
CA GLU A 136 23.61 -5.56 10.30
C GLU A 136 22.63 -5.19 9.19
N GLY A 137 23.11 -5.13 7.95
CA GLY A 137 22.30 -4.75 6.80
C GLY A 137 22.19 -3.23 6.67
N ASP A 138 23.03 -2.68 5.81
CA ASP A 138 23.09 -1.25 5.51
C ASP A 138 21.94 -0.85 4.59
N TYR A 139 20.69 -0.81 5.12
CA TYR A 139 19.50 -0.50 4.33
C TYR A 139 19.13 0.99 4.42
N HIS A 140 18.73 1.57 3.29
CA HIS A 140 18.27 2.94 3.18
C HIS A 140 16.74 3.04 3.20
N PHE A 141 16.05 1.99 2.73
CA PHE A 141 14.59 1.96 2.67
C PHE A 141 14.06 0.54 2.89
N ILE A 142 13.08 0.40 3.78
CA ILE A 142 12.51 -0.89 4.18
C ILE A 142 10.99 -0.86 4.05
N GLU A 143 10.43 -1.84 3.35
CA GLU A 143 8.98 -2.11 3.34
C GLU A 143 8.66 -3.29 4.28
N ILE A 144 7.66 -3.11 5.14
CA ILE A 144 7.14 -4.16 6.02
C ILE A 144 5.65 -4.37 5.74
N MET A 145 5.29 -5.60 5.39
CA MET A 145 3.91 -6.05 5.23
C MET A 145 3.57 -7.09 6.30
N ALA A 146 2.49 -6.89 7.06
CA ALA A 146 2.14 -7.84 8.12
C ALA A 146 1.68 -9.21 7.60
N CYS A 147 0.97 -9.24 6.47
CA CYS A 147 0.43 -10.46 5.88
C CYS A 147 1.40 -11.09 4.87
N PRO A 148 1.54 -12.43 4.85
CA PRO A 148 2.32 -13.12 3.81
C PRO A 148 1.80 -12.78 2.40
N GLY A 149 2.70 -12.37 1.51
CA GLY A 149 2.38 -11.93 0.15
C GLY A 149 1.85 -10.50 0.02
N GLY A 150 1.72 -9.76 1.13
CA GLY A 150 1.17 -8.41 1.12
C GLY A 150 -0.35 -8.38 1.36
N CYS A 151 -0.98 -7.27 0.97
CA CYS A 151 -2.39 -7.00 1.19
C CYS A 151 -3.33 -7.98 0.45
N ILE A 152 -2.89 -8.56 -0.68
CA ILE A 152 -3.61 -9.64 -1.40
C ILE A 152 -3.92 -10.87 -0.53
N GLY A 153 -3.15 -11.06 0.55
CA GLY A 153 -3.27 -12.15 1.52
C GLY A 153 -3.96 -11.72 2.82
N GLY A 154 -4.52 -10.52 2.87
CA GLY A 154 -5.10 -9.92 4.07
C GLY A 154 -6.26 -10.72 4.66
N GLY A 155 -6.43 -10.63 5.99
CA GLY A 155 -7.43 -11.39 6.73
C GLY A 155 -8.89 -11.09 6.37
N GLY A 156 -9.17 -10.07 5.55
CA GLY A 156 -10.49 -9.72 5.02
C GLY A 156 -10.80 -10.34 3.64
N GLN A 157 -9.87 -11.08 3.05
CA GLN A 157 -10.02 -11.69 1.72
C GLN A 157 -10.88 -12.97 1.73
N PRO A 158 -11.42 -13.40 0.57
CA PRO A 158 -12.11 -14.69 0.45
C PRO A 158 -11.26 -15.88 0.89
N ILE A 159 -11.91 -16.89 1.47
CA ILE A 159 -11.30 -18.14 1.94
C ILE A 159 -11.53 -19.22 0.88
N PRO A 160 -10.53 -20.05 0.52
CA PRO A 160 -9.19 -20.10 1.11
C PRO A 160 -8.26 -18.98 0.62
N THR A 161 -7.32 -18.57 1.47
CA THR A 161 -6.19 -17.73 1.09
C THR A 161 -4.90 -18.52 1.32
N ASN A 162 -4.62 -19.45 0.40
CA ASN A 162 -3.41 -20.29 0.38
C ASN A 162 -2.33 -19.66 -0.54
N LEU A 163 -1.18 -20.32 -0.67
CA LEU A 163 -0.06 -19.80 -1.49
C LEU A 163 -0.45 -19.61 -2.96
N GLU A 164 -1.13 -20.61 -3.56
CA GLU A 164 -1.56 -20.55 -4.97
C GLU A 164 -2.51 -19.38 -5.23
N VAL A 165 -3.52 -19.19 -4.36
CA VAL A 165 -4.47 -18.07 -4.48
C VAL A 165 -3.76 -16.73 -4.33
N ARG A 166 -2.78 -16.63 -3.42
CA ARG A 166 -1.96 -15.40 -3.28
C ARG A 166 -1.18 -15.12 -4.55
N GLN A 167 -0.55 -16.14 -5.12
CA GLN A 167 0.25 -16.02 -6.35
C GLN A 167 -0.60 -15.53 -7.53
N LYS A 168 -1.78 -16.14 -7.76
CA LYS A 168 -2.72 -15.70 -8.81
C LYS A 168 -3.20 -14.25 -8.61
N ARG A 169 -3.45 -13.84 -7.36
CA ARG A 169 -3.82 -12.44 -7.05
C ARG A 169 -2.68 -11.47 -7.33
N ILE A 170 -1.45 -11.86 -7.03
CA ILE A 170 -0.24 -11.07 -7.32
C ILE A 170 -0.05 -10.93 -8.83
N GLU A 171 -0.17 -12.01 -9.59
CA GLU A 171 -0.09 -11.99 -11.06
C GLU A 171 -1.14 -11.07 -11.66
N GLY A 172 -2.37 -11.10 -11.15
CA GLY A 172 -3.44 -10.23 -11.61
C GLY A 172 -3.13 -8.73 -11.43
N ILE A 173 -2.55 -8.32 -10.30
CA ILE A 173 -2.22 -6.90 -10.07
C ILE A 173 -1.00 -6.42 -10.87
N TYR A 174 -0.02 -7.29 -11.11
CA TYR A 174 1.10 -6.96 -12.01
C TYR A 174 0.65 -6.90 -13.48
N THR A 175 -0.24 -7.80 -13.89
CA THR A 175 -0.90 -7.73 -15.21
C THR A 175 -1.68 -6.42 -15.36
N ALA A 176 -2.36 -5.96 -14.30
CA ALA A 176 -3.05 -4.68 -14.31
C ALA A 176 -2.06 -3.51 -14.50
N ASP A 177 -0.97 -3.47 -13.74
CA ASP A 177 0.10 -2.47 -13.89
C ASP A 177 0.67 -2.44 -15.31
N GLU A 178 1.01 -3.59 -15.88
CA GLU A 178 1.53 -3.70 -17.25
C GLU A 178 0.56 -3.17 -18.33
N ARG A 179 -0.75 -3.27 -18.08
CA ARG A 179 -1.80 -2.84 -19.02
C ARG A 179 -2.19 -1.37 -18.86
N MET A 180 -1.76 -0.70 -17.80
CA MET A 180 -2.08 0.71 -17.59
C MET A 180 -1.18 1.61 -18.42
N THR A 181 -1.78 2.63 -19.05
CA THR A 181 -1.03 3.67 -19.77
C THR A 181 -0.13 4.48 -18.85
N ILE A 182 -0.60 4.75 -17.62
CA ILE A 182 0.15 5.52 -16.62
C ILE A 182 0.61 4.56 -15.53
N ARG A 183 1.93 4.36 -15.41
CA ARG A 183 2.54 3.39 -14.48
C ARG A 183 3.36 4.03 -13.36
N LYS A 184 3.50 5.35 -13.35
CA LYS A 184 4.21 6.13 -12.32
C LYS A 184 3.23 7.02 -11.56
N SER A 185 3.28 7.00 -10.22
CA SER A 185 2.30 7.72 -9.39
C SER A 185 2.27 9.24 -9.66
N HIS A 186 3.44 9.84 -9.92
CA HIS A 186 3.59 11.27 -10.15
C HIS A 186 3.13 11.73 -11.54
N GLU A 187 2.70 10.81 -12.42
CA GLU A 187 2.10 11.13 -13.72
C GLU A 187 0.56 11.08 -13.69
N ASN A 188 -0.04 10.75 -12.55
CA ASN A 188 -1.50 10.74 -12.43
C ASN A 188 -2.07 12.17 -12.60
N PRO A 189 -2.90 12.44 -13.62
CA PRO A 189 -3.39 13.79 -13.91
C PRO A 189 -4.25 14.35 -12.78
N SER A 190 -5.08 13.53 -12.14
CA SER A 190 -5.92 13.96 -11.01
C SER A 190 -5.09 14.33 -9.79
N ILE A 191 -4.01 13.59 -9.52
CA ILE A 191 -3.09 13.90 -8.42
C ILE A 191 -2.31 15.19 -8.73
N LEU A 192 -1.83 15.36 -9.96
CA LEU A 192 -1.15 16.58 -10.39
C LEU A 192 -2.06 17.81 -10.25
N ALA A 193 -3.33 17.70 -10.66
CA ALA A 193 -4.32 18.75 -10.48
C ALA A 193 -4.56 19.05 -8.99
N LEU A 194 -4.74 18.02 -8.15
CA LEU A 194 -4.92 18.17 -6.70
C LEU A 194 -3.76 18.92 -6.05
N TYR A 195 -2.51 18.61 -6.42
CA TYR A 195 -1.35 19.36 -5.91
C TYR A 195 -1.34 20.79 -6.42
N LYS A 196 -1.49 20.99 -7.73
CA LYS A 196 -1.46 22.33 -8.34
C LYS A 196 -2.53 23.27 -7.78
N GLU A 197 -3.75 22.78 -7.58
CA GLU A 197 -4.91 23.61 -7.27
C GLU A 197 -5.19 23.71 -5.77
N PHE A 198 -4.77 22.71 -4.98
CA PHE A 198 -5.15 22.63 -3.58
C PHE A 198 -3.98 22.41 -2.62
N LEU A 199 -3.15 21.39 -2.81
CA LEU A 199 -2.15 20.98 -1.80
C LEU A 199 -0.84 21.78 -1.88
N GLY A 200 -0.55 22.41 -3.02
CA GLY A 200 0.73 23.04 -3.31
C GLY A 200 1.79 22.00 -3.71
N GLU A 201 2.82 21.84 -2.89
CA GLU A 201 3.94 20.93 -3.14
C GLU A 201 3.93 19.72 -2.18
N PRO A 202 4.43 18.55 -2.61
CA PRO A 202 4.72 17.45 -1.70
C PRO A 202 5.66 17.90 -0.59
N LEU A 203 5.36 17.49 0.64
CA LEU A 203 6.06 17.90 1.87
C LEU A 203 5.90 19.38 2.26
N GLY A 204 5.14 20.19 1.51
CA GLY A 204 4.77 21.55 1.89
C GLY A 204 3.73 21.58 3.03
N HIS A 205 3.52 22.74 3.65
CA HIS A 205 2.68 22.91 4.86
C HIS A 205 1.32 22.19 4.76
N LYS A 206 0.54 22.47 3.72
CA LYS A 206 -0.82 21.93 3.57
C LYS A 206 -0.84 20.43 3.26
N SER A 207 0.10 19.95 2.45
CA SER A 207 0.23 18.50 2.21
C SER A 207 0.67 17.76 3.48
N HIS A 208 1.54 18.37 4.31
CA HIS A 208 1.97 17.81 5.57
C HIS A 208 0.82 17.77 6.59
N GLU A 209 0.06 18.85 6.69
CA GLU A 209 -1.11 18.94 7.57
C GLU A 209 -2.17 17.88 7.24
N LEU A 210 -2.47 17.68 5.95
CA LEU A 210 -3.58 16.83 5.53
C LEU A 210 -3.22 15.37 5.28
N LEU A 211 -1.99 15.10 4.79
CA LEU A 211 -1.61 13.77 4.27
C LEU A 211 -0.55 13.07 5.13
N HIS A 212 0.00 13.74 6.15
CA HIS A 212 0.94 13.11 7.07
C HIS A 212 0.28 12.83 8.42
N THR A 213 0.90 11.94 9.19
CA THR A 213 0.44 11.59 10.52
C THR A 213 1.64 11.32 11.42
N THR A 214 1.37 11.22 12.72
CA THR A 214 2.36 10.80 13.71
C THR A 214 1.95 9.46 14.32
N TYR A 215 2.92 8.80 14.94
CA TYR A 215 2.68 7.53 15.64
C TYR A 215 2.99 7.70 17.11
N THR A 216 2.07 7.28 17.96
CA THR A 216 2.29 7.25 19.41
C THR A 216 2.96 5.93 19.80
N PRO A 217 4.00 5.94 20.64
CA PRO A 217 4.54 4.72 21.23
C PRO A 217 3.44 3.96 21.95
N ARG A 218 3.25 2.69 21.58
CA ARG A 218 2.31 1.79 22.26
C ARG A 218 3.11 0.69 22.93
N GLY A 219 2.75 0.37 24.17
CA GLY A 219 3.41 -0.70 24.92
C GLY A 219 3.25 -2.05 24.23
N ARG A 220 3.93 -3.07 24.77
CA ARG A 220 3.91 -4.45 24.24
C ARG A 220 2.50 -5.06 24.17
N TYR A 221 1.60 -4.57 25.01
CA TYR A 221 0.20 -4.94 25.04
C TYR A 221 -0.65 -3.68 24.85
N LEU A 222 -1.63 -3.74 23.95
CA LEU A 222 -2.68 -2.73 23.94
C LEU A 222 -3.52 -2.92 25.21
N PRO A 223 -3.87 -1.85 25.95
CA PRO A 223 -4.81 -1.98 27.04
C PRO A 223 -6.07 -2.65 26.49
N ARG A 224 -6.51 -3.74 27.12
CA ARG A 224 -7.82 -4.32 26.80
C ARG A 224 -8.83 -3.20 27.02
N ARG A 225 -9.71 -2.96 26.04
CA ARG A 225 -10.88 -2.09 26.26
C ARG A 225 -11.52 -2.57 27.56
N GLU A 226 -11.52 -1.72 28.58
CA GLU A 226 -12.38 -1.93 29.73
C GLU A 226 -13.78 -2.09 29.17
N LYS A 227 -14.49 -3.15 29.57
CA LYS A 227 -15.91 -3.25 29.23
C LYS A 227 -16.54 -1.94 29.70
N ALA A 228 -17.23 -1.24 28.80
CA ALA A 228 -18.06 -0.13 29.20
C ALA A 228 -18.91 -0.62 30.38
N ALA A 229 -18.83 0.08 31.52
CA ALA A 229 -19.72 -0.21 32.63
C ALA A 229 -21.15 0.00 32.10
N ASP A 230 -21.99 -1.02 32.28
CA ASP A 230 -23.40 -1.03 31.89
C ASP A 230 -24.18 0.15 32.50
#